data_AF-A0A2U1AYC3-F1
#
_entry.id   AF-A0A2U1AYC3-F1
#
_cell.length_a   1.000
_cell.length_b   1.000
_cell.length_c   1.000
_cell.angle_alpha   90.00
_cell.angle_beta   90.00
_cell.angle_gamma   90.00
#
_symmetry.space_group_name_H-M   'P 1'
#
loop_
_entity.id
_entity.type
_entity.pdbx_description
1 polymer ?
#
loop_
_entity_poly.entity_id
_entity_poly.type
_entity_poly.pdbx_seq_one_letter_code
_entity_poly.pdbx_strand_id
1 'polypeptide(L)'
;MEPIYQFATPQSVENQKAKQDSQTSQEQQAATQQTCTKDACKQHKKTPALRALALTLLCSLALQTAALAQTAMVFKGGKEAAKENKSVVAIRSLDDITFPEADFKRGAYLKLRTVYVDVPVSKFKLKPFPANSSAETRSELDFLLHLQKTRNAEAVNRTETMANVYFDPFTTNPADADYTRNLSSLFYIGRDLGPWFNPEKLPITSRVLQNVIQDATYYIFSLKADFNRPRPYQLDSRLDNLEAPGHASYPSGDASTSYVHAFILSYIFPEYKDHFAGIASDMAFSRETRGVHYPSDSEAGKEFARQFMDELMESRKFRTDLEAMKAEIIQVRAANQLSKK
;
A
#
# COMPACT_ATOMS: atom_id res chain seq x y z
N MET A 1 22.55 22.88 -4.17
CA MET A 1 21.09 22.98 -4.31
C MET A 1 20.53 21.78 -3.57
N GLU A 2 19.98 22.00 -2.37
CA GLU A 2 19.30 20.95 -1.62
C GLU A 2 18.00 20.57 -2.34
N PRO A 3 17.66 19.28 -2.49
CA PRO A 3 16.35 18.90 -2.96
C PRO A 3 15.35 19.06 -1.80
N ILE A 4 14.57 20.13 -1.85
CA ILE A 4 13.41 20.33 -0.99
C ILE A 4 12.35 19.32 -1.42
N TYR A 5 12.35 18.13 -0.80
CA TYR A 5 11.23 17.20 -0.88
C TYR A 5 10.15 17.68 0.10
N GLN A 6 9.12 18.35 -0.42
CA GLN A 6 7.88 18.54 0.34
C GLN A 6 7.10 17.23 0.28
N PHE A 7 7.25 16.40 1.32
CA PHE A 7 6.26 15.38 1.62
C PHE A 7 4.90 16.07 1.73
N ALA A 8 3.85 15.41 1.22
CA ALA A 8 2.51 15.83 1.55
C ALA A 8 2.33 15.61 3.07
N THR A 9 2.48 16.68 3.85
CA THR A 9 2.13 16.64 5.27
C THR A 9 0.64 16.31 5.38
N PRO A 10 0.17 15.72 6.49
CA PRO A 10 -1.27 15.55 6.75
C PRO A 10 -2.08 16.82 6.45
N GLN A 11 -1.47 17.98 6.72
CA GLN A 11 -2.05 19.29 6.41
C GLN A 11 -2.13 19.63 4.92
N SER A 12 -1.16 19.23 4.11
CA SER A 12 -1.26 19.39 2.65
C SER A 12 -2.30 18.45 2.01
N VAL A 13 -2.52 17.26 2.58
CA VAL A 13 -3.58 16.33 2.16
C VAL A 13 -4.96 16.90 2.53
N GLU A 14 -5.10 17.45 3.75
CA GLU A 14 -6.31 18.18 4.15
C GLU A 14 -6.57 19.42 3.26
N ASN A 15 -5.53 20.17 2.92
CA ASN A 15 -5.65 21.33 2.03
C ASN A 15 -6.03 20.94 0.59
N GLN A 16 -5.57 19.80 0.10
CA GLN A 16 -5.96 19.26 -1.21
C GLN A 16 -7.41 18.76 -1.20
N LYS A 17 -7.82 18.06 -0.13
CA LYS A 17 -9.19 17.63 0.07
C LYS A 17 -10.17 18.80 0.16
N ALA A 18 -9.80 19.86 0.89
CA ALA A 18 -10.58 21.09 0.98
C ALA A 18 -10.70 21.82 -0.37
N LYS A 19 -9.64 21.81 -1.20
CA LYS A 19 -9.69 22.36 -2.57
C LYS A 19 -10.64 21.55 -3.46
N GLN A 20 -10.59 20.23 -3.38
CA GLN A 20 -11.46 19.33 -4.16
C GLN A 20 -12.92 19.45 -3.75
N ASP A 21 -13.21 19.57 -2.44
CA ASP A 21 -14.56 19.82 -1.93
C ASP A 21 -15.09 21.20 -2.37
N SER A 22 -14.21 22.21 -2.44
CA SER A 22 -14.59 23.55 -2.92
C SER A 22 -14.90 23.59 -4.43
N GLN A 23 -14.14 22.85 -5.26
CA GLN A 23 -14.39 22.74 -6.69
C GLN A 23 -15.69 21.96 -6.97
N THR A 24 -15.92 20.87 -6.23
CA THR A 24 -17.16 20.08 -6.31
C THR A 24 -18.38 20.92 -5.91
N SER A 25 -18.23 21.79 -4.90
CA SER A 25 -19.28 22.72 -4.46
C SER A 25 -19.57 23.82 -5.48
N GLN A 26 -18.54 24.33 -6.18
CA GLN A 26 -18.71 25.32 -7.24
C GLN A 26 -19.37 24.72 -8.49
N GLU A 27 -19.03 23.49 -8.86
CA GLU A 27 -19.70 22.76 -9.96
C GLU A 27 -21.16 22.45 -9.64
N GLN A 28 -21.47 22.09 -8.39
CA GLN A 28 -22.86 21.89 -7.95
C GLN A 28 -23.65 23.20 -7.93
N GLN A 29 -23.05 24.32 -7.52
CA GLN A 29 -23.70 25.64 -7.57
C GLN A 29 -23.94 26.12 -9.01
N ALA A 30 -23.00 25.86 -9.93
CA ALA A 30 -23.18 26.14 -11.35
C ALA A 30 -24.30 25.29 -11.97
N ALA A 31 -24.38 24.00 -11.63
CA ALA A 31 -25.46 23.10 -12.09
C ALA A 31 -26.84 23.48 -11.52
N THR A 32 -26.88 24.00 -10.29
CA THR A 32 -28.12 24.46 -9.64
C THR A 32 -28.61 25.79 -10.22
N GLN A 33 -27.70 26.70 -10.56
CA GLN A 33 -28.07 27.96 -11.24
C GLN A 33 -28.55 27.73 -12.68
N GLN A 34 -28.03 26.70 -13.35
CA GLN A 34 -28.43 26.37 -14.73
C GLN A 34 -29.76 25.59 -14.81
N THR A 35 -30.23 25.03 -13.70
CA THR A 35 -31.53 24.31 -13.60
C THR A 35 -32.68 25.17 -13.07
N CYS A 36 -32.42 26.38 -12.54
CA CYS A 36 -33.46 27.28 -12.02
C CYS A 36 -34.09 28.24 -13.05
N THR A 37 -33.74 28.18 -14.35
CA THR A 37 -34.37 29.02 -15.38
C THR A 37 -35.41 28.31 -16.25
N LYS A 38 -35.84 27.10 -15.91
CA LYS A 38 -36.96 26.44 -16.60
C LYS A 38 -37.91 25.75 -15.62
N ASP A 39 -39.15 26.20 -15.69
CA ASP A 39 -40.40 25.57 -15.29
C ASP A 39 -40.88 25.60 -13.82
N ALA A 40 -41.90 26.46 -13.67
CA ALA A 40 -42.98 26.58 -12.70
C ALA A 40 -43.35 25.34 -11.86
N CYS A 41 -43.57 25.57 -10.55
CA CYS A 41 -44.29 24.64 -9.70
C CYS A 41 -45.41 25.35 -8.90
N LYS A 42 -46.66 24.93 -9.13
CA LYS A 42 -47.86 25.25 -8.35
C LYS A 42 -48.11 24.14 -7.32
N GLN A 43 -48.30 24.57 -6.06
CA GLN A 43 -49.19 24.07 -5.01
C GLN A 43 -49.49 22.55 -4.87
N HIS A 44 -49.29 21.97 -3.67
CA HIS A 44 -50.38 21.56 -2.75
C HIS A 44 -49.91 20.90 -1.41
N LYS A 45 -50.33 21.55 -0.31
CA LYS A 45 -50.75 21.16 1.06
C LYS A 45 -50.68 19.71 1.63
N LYS A 46 -50.20 19.65 2.90
CA LYS A 46 -50.69 18.97 4.16
C LYS A 46 -50.32 17.49 4.54
N THR A 47 -49.44 17.35 5.55
CA THR A 47 -49.43 16.57 6.86
C THR A 47 -50.37 15.37 7.14
N PRO A 48 -50.17 14.51 8.21
CA PRO A 48 -48.98 14.13 9.02
C PRO A 48 -48.85 12.63 9.49
N ALA A 49 -47.71 12.30 10.12
CA ALA A 49 -47.41 11.38 11.25
C ALA A 49 -47.92 9.91 11.34
N LEU A 50 -47.00 8.97 11.65
CA LEU A 50 -47.26 7.80 12.52
C LEU A 50 -45.97 7.20 13.15
N ARG A 51 -46.16 6.47 14.26
CA ARG A 51 -45.26 6.17 15.38
C ARG A 51 -44.51 4.82 15.28
N ALA A 52 -43.32 4.80 15.91
CA ALA A 52 -42.70 3.81 16.82
C ALA A 52 -42.78 2.29 16.56
N LEU A 53 -41.62 1.61 16.69
CA LEU A 53 -41.40 0.56 17.71
C LEU A 53 -39.89 0.23 17.83
N ALA A 54 -39.34 0.26 19.04
CA ALA A 54 -38.01 -0.23 19.39
C ALA A 54 -38.17 -1.41 20.35
N LEU A 55 -37.43 -2.50 20.12
CA LEU A 55 -37.49 -3.72 20.92
C LEU A 55 -36.11 -4.05 21.51
N THR A 56 -36.09 -4.10 22.84
CA THR A 56 -35.01 -4.50 23.74
C THR A 56 -34.96 -6.02 23.96
N LEU A 57 -33.77 -6.62 24.10
CA LEU A 57 -33.38 -7.75 24.99
C LEU A 57 -31.96 -8.23 24.55
N LEU A 58 -30.95 -8.54 25.36
CA LEU A 58 -30.86 -9.35 26.58
C LEU A 58 -29.61 -8.98 27.40
N CYS A 59 -29.73 -9.06 28.73
CA CYS A 59 -28.67 -8.97 29.72
C CYS A 59 -28.76 -10.22 30.62
N SER A 60 -27.64 -10.90 30.84
CA SER A 60 -27.31 -11.89 31.91
C SER A 60 -26.09 -12.69 31.40
N LEU A 61 -25.08 -13.12 32.17
CA LEU A 61 -24.91 -13.31 33.60
C LEU A 61 -23.39 -13.43 33.82
N ALA A 62 -22.79 -12.74 34.79
CA ALA A 62 -21.47 -13.12 35.31
C ALA A 62 -21.35 -12.64 36.76
N LEU A 63 -21.26 -13.58 37.70
CA LEU A 63 -20.53 -13.41 38.95
C LEU A 63 -20.38 -14.78 39.61
N GLN A 64 -19.14 -15.19 39.90
CA GLN A 64 -18.76 -15.78 41.18
C GLN A 64 -17.24 -15.68 41.40
N THR A 65 -16.93 -15.23 42.61
CA THR A 65 -15.64 -15.05 43.32
C THR A 65 -15.07 -16.42 43.79
N ALA A 66 -13.88 -16.66 44.36
CA ALA A 66 -12.89 -15.87 45.09
C ALA A 66 -11.53 -16.64 45.23
N ALA A 67 -10.44 -15.87 45.42
CA ALA A 67 -9.21 -16.04 46.23
C ALA A 67 -8.69 -17.42 46.75
N LEU A 68 -7.36 -17.68 46.65
CA LEU A 68 -6.37 -17.56 47.75
C LEU A 68 -4.94 -18.10 47.41
N ALA A 69 -3.93 -17.31 47.85
CA ALA A 69 -2.63 -17.64 48.45
C ALA A 69 -1.57 -18.58 47.81
N GLN A 70 -0.46 -17.94 47.40
CA GLN A 70 0.97 -18.17 47.75
C GLN A 70 1.49 -19.59 48.03
N THR A 71 2.52 -19.96 47.25
CA THR A 71 3.75 -20.58 47.79
C THR A 71 4.97 -20.01 47.08
N ALA A 72 5.81 -19.30 47.82
CA ALA A 72 7.17 -18.95 47.41
C ALA A 72 8.09 -20.16 47.64
N MET A 73 8.77 -20.63 46.58
CA MET A 73 9.89 -21.56 46.73
C MET A 73 11.20 -20.79 46.58
N VAL A 74 11.89 -20.68 47.72
CA VAL A 74 13.29 -20.25 47.83
C VAL A 74 14.17 -21.35 47.23
N PHE A 75 14.96 -21.03 46.20
CA PHE A 75 16.11 -21.85 45.81
C PHE A 75 17.41 -21.16 46.21
N LYS A 76 18.17 -21.83 47.08
CA LYS A 76 19.51 -21.44 47.55
C LYS A 76 20.52 -21.53 46.40
N GLY A 77 21.49 -20.62 46.43
CA GLY A 77 22.49 -20.44 45.39
C GLY A 77 23.53 -21.55 45.26
N GLY A 78 24.06 -21.65 44.04
CA GLY A 78 25.35 -22.24 43.73
C GLY A 78 26.20 -21.16 43.05
N LYS A 79 27.33 -20.81 43.66
CA LYS A 79 28.40 -20.04 43.02
C LYS A 79 29.17 -21.00 42.12
N GLU A 80 28.98 -20.91 40.81
CA GLU A 80 30.01 -21.31 39.85
C GLU A 80 30.49 -20.06 39.13
N ALA A 81 31.76 -19.73 39.34
CA ALA A 81 32.45 -18.70 38.60
C ALA A 81 32.60 -19.16 37.15
N ALA A 82 31.69 -18.69 36.29
CA ALA A 82 31.86 -18.79 34.86
C ALA A 82 33.10 -17.99 34.48
N LYS A 83 34.15 -18.70 34.05
CA LYS A 83 35.27 -18.12 33.31
C LYS A 83 34.68 -17.32 32.15
N GLU A 84 34.92 -16.01 32.15
CA GLU A 84 34.70 -15.14 30.99
C GLU A 84 35.49 -15.71 29.81
N ASN A 85 34.83 -16.53 29.00
CA ASN A 85 35.27 -16.78 27.65
C ASN A 85 34.91 -15.52 26.87
N LYS A 86 35.84 -14.54 26.83
CA LYS A 86 35.78 -13.44 25.88
C LYS A 86 35.96 -14.04 24.49
N SER A 87 34.88 -14.62 23.95
CA SER A 87 34.73 -14.74 22.52
C SER A 87 34.78 -13.31 22.00
N VAL A 88 35.87 -13.01 21.31
CA VAL A 88 35.94 -11.81 20.48
C VAL A 88 34.85 -12.02 19.43
N VAL A 89 33.65 -11.52 19.71
CA VAL A 89 32.63 -11.35 18.69
C VAL A 89 33.26 -10.38 17.71
N ALA A 90 33.78 -10.91 16.60
CA ALA A 90 34.21 -10.09 15.48
C ALA A 90 33.07 -9.11 15.22
N ILE A 91 33.35 -7.82 15.39
CA ILE A 91 32.37 -6.77 15.09
C ILE A 91 32.10 -6.92 13.60
N ARG A 92 31.00 -7.61 13.24
CA ARG A 92 30.49 -7.60 11.87
C ARG A 92 30.22 -6.13 11.57
N SER A 93 30.77 -5.64 10.45
CA SER A 93 30.42 -4.30 10.01
C SER A 93 28.91 -4.23 9.87
N LEU A 94 28.29 -3.10 10.21
CA LEU A 94 26.87 -2.90 9.92
C LEU A 94 26.59 -3.14 8.43
N ASP A 95 27.56 -2.84 7.56
CA ASP A 95 27.46 -3.02 6.12
C ASP A 95 27.55 -4.48 5.66
N ASP A 96 27.97 -5.40 6.54
CA ASP A 96 27.95 -6.85 6.26
C ASP A 96 26.57 -7.47 6.54
N ILE A 97 25.65 -6.70 7.15
CA ILE A 97 24.29 -7.18 7.46
C ILE A 97 23.46 -7.15 6.18
N THR A 98 23.05 -8.34 5.74
CA THR A 98 22.11 -8.54 4.64
C THR A 98 20.80 -9.13 5.14
N PHE A 99 19.76 -9.12 4.30
CA PHE A 99 18.56 -9.89 4.61
C PHE A 99 18.92 -11.40 4.68
N PRO A 100 18.44 -12.15 5.69
CA PRO A 100 18.79 -13.56 5.84
C PRO A 100 18.21 -14.40 4.70
N GLU A 101 19.05 -15.14 3.97
CA GLU A 101 18.62 -15.98 2.85
C GLU A 101 17.59 -17.02 3.29
N ALA A 102 17.74 -17.60 4.49
CA ALA A 102 16.80 -18.56 5.07
C ALA A 102 15.39 -17.96 5.27
N ASP A 103 15.28 -16.64 5.40
CA ASP A 103 14.01 -15.93 5.57
C ASP A 103 13.41 -15.48 4.24
N PHE A 104 14.09 -15.69 3.10
CA PHE A 104 13.60 -15.30 1.77
C PHE A 104 12.50 -16.25 1.28
N LYS A 105 11.30 -15.97 1.75
CA LYS A 105 10.03 -16.52 1.28
C LYS A 105 9.69 -15.81 -0.05
N ARG A 106 9.05 -16.53 -0.99
CA ARG A 106 8.73 -16.09 -2.37
C ARG A 106 9.81 -16.31 -3.45
N GLY A 107 10.71 -17.28 -3.28
CA GLY A 107 11.63 -17.71 -4.35
C GLY A 107 10.92 -18.13 -5.66
N ALA A 108 9.64 -18.51 -5.62
CA ALA A 108 8.84 -18.77 -6.81
C ALA A 108 8.61 -17.54 -7.71
N TYR A 109 8.65 -16.31 -7.16
CA TYR A 109 8.51 -15.08 -7.95
C TYR A 109 9.68 -14.85 -8.91
N LEU A 110 10.87 -15.37 -8.57
CA LEU A 110 12.04 -15.35 -9.46
C LEU A 110 11.89 -16.25 -10.69
N LYS A 111 10.83 -17.07 -10.75
CA LYS A 111 10.53 -17.99 -11.85
C LYS A 111 9.27 -17.59 -12.62
N LEU A 112 8.66 -16.45 -12.29
CA LEU A 112 7.51 -15.95 -13.03
C LEU A 112 7.92 -15.67 -14.48
N ARG A 113 7.07 -16.09 -15.41
CA ARG A 113 7.23 -15.73 -16.82
C ARG A 113 6.58 -14.38 -17.04
N THR A 114 7.30 -13.43 -17.61
CA THR A 114 6.74 -12.12 -17.96
C THR A 114 5.83 -12.22 -19.19
N VAL A 115 4.96 -11.21 -19.36
CA VAL A 115 3.92 -11.14 -20.39
C VAL A 115 4.14 -9.98 -21.35
N TYR A 116 4.56 -8.83 -20.84
CA TYR A 116 4.76 -7.60 -21.59
C TYR A 116 6.22 -7.18 -21.67
N VAL A 117 6.96 -7.28 -20.55
CA VAL A 117 8.34 -6.79 -20.41
C VAL A 117 9.31 -7.97 -20.37
N ASP A 118 10.14 -8.09 -21.39
CA ASP A 118 11.15 -9.15 -21.54
C ASP A 118 12.53 -8.54 -21.81
N VAL A 119 13.12 -7.98 -20.75
CA VAL A 119 14.44 -7.34 -20.77
C VAL A 119 15.26 -7.86 -19.59
N PRO A 120 16.60 -7.83 -19.64
CA PRO A 120 17.41 -8.18 -18.48
C PRO A 120 17.11 -7.28 -17.28
N VAL A 121 17.11 -7.82 -16.05
CA VAL A 121 16.89 -7.06 -14.80
C VAL A 121 17.82 -5.85 -14.70
N SER A 122 19.05 -5.97 -15.23
CA SER A 122 20.03 -4.89 -15.30
C SER A 122 19.58 -3.65 -16.10
N LYS A 123 18.48 -3.73 -16.84
CA LYS A 123 17.86 -2.58 -17.52
C LYS A 123 17.32 -1.56 -16.51
N PHE A 124 16.88 -2.03 -15.34
CA PHE A 124 16.40 -1.19 -14.25
C PHE A 124 17.58 -0.63 -13.44
N LYS A 125 17.85 0.66 -13.60
CA LYS A 125 18.98 1.37 -12.97
C LYS A 125 18.49 2.12 -11.73
N LEU A 126 18.40 1.41 -10.61
CA LEU A 126 18.14 2.05 -9.32
C LEU A 126 19.44 2.54 -8.70
N LYS A 127 19.37 3.67 -7.97
CA LYS A 127 20.45 4.09 -7.08
C LYS A 127 20.73 2.94 -6.09
N PRO A 128 21.98 2.64 -5.71
CA PRO A 128 22.22 1.76 -4.57
C PRO A 128 21.53 2.32 -3.31
N PHE A 129 21.01 1.44 -2.46
CA PHE A 129 20.49 1.88 -1.16
C PHE A 129 21.63 2.44 -0.28
N PRO A 130 21.34 3.36 0.66
CA PRO A 130 22.37 3.91 1.53
C PRO A 130 23.01 2.82 2.39
N ALA A 131 24.35 2.83 2.51
CA ALA A 131 25.07 1.85 3.32
C ALA A 131 24.49 1.77 4.74
N ASN A 132 24.48 0.59 5.34
CA ASN A 132 23.86 0.37 6.66
C ASN A 132 24.50 1.24 7.75
N SER A 133 25.81 1.49 7.64
CA SER A 133 26.60 2.35 8.53
C SER A 133 26.46 3.84 8.26
N SER A 134 25.81 4.24 7.16
CA SER A 134 25.76 5.63 6.70
C SER A 134 24.90 6.53 7.60
N ALA A 135 25.19 7.84 7.57
CA ALA A 135 24.36 8.86 8.22
C ALA A 135 22.93 8.90 7.65
N GLU A 136 22.77 8.62 6.35
CA GLU A 136 21.46 8.55 5.69
C GLU A 136 20.63 7.41 6.29
N THR A 137 21.14 6.18 6.35
CA THR A 137 20.45 5.05 7.01
C THR A 137 20.14 5.35 8.48
N ARG A 138 21.06 6.00 9.21
CA ARG A 138 20.80 6.42 10.60
C ARG A 138 19.61 7.37 10.69
N SER A 139 19.55 8.39 9.84
CA SER A 139 18.44 9.34 9.80
C SER A 139 17.11 8.68 9.42
N GLU A 140 17.13 7.71 8.50
CA GLU A 140 15.94 6.93 8.15
C GLU A 140 15.43 6.13 9.35
N LEU A 141 16.31 5.45 10.09
CA LEU A 141 15.93 4.70 11.29
C LEU A 141 15.37 5.62 12.39
N ASP A 142 15.98 6.78 12.62
CA ASP A 142 15.50 7.76 13.59
C ASP A 142 14.12 8.31 13.21
N PHE A 143 13.86 8.50 11.91
CA PHE A 143 12.54 8.85 11.39
C PHE A 143 11.50 7.75 11.68
N LEU A 144 11.83 6.48 11.44
CA LEU A 144 10.92 5.36 11.74
C LEU A 144 10.62 5.23 13.23
N LEU A 145 11.63 5.43 14.09
CA LEU A 145 11.44 5.46 15.54
C LEU A 145 10.56 6.64 15.98
N HIS A 146 10.69 7.79 15.33
CA HIS A 146 9.80 8.92 15.55
C HIS A 146 8.36 8.56 15.17
N LEU A 147 8.13 7.99 13.98
CA LEU A 147 6.80 7.52 13.56
C LEU A 147 6.23 6.49 14.53
N GLN A 148 7.02 5.54 15.01
CA GLN A 148 6.59 4.56 16.00
C GLN A 148 6.15 5.22 17.31
N LYS A 149 6.84 6.28 17.75
CA LYS A 149 6.51 7.02 18.97
C LYS A 149 5.25 7.88 18.82
N THR A 150 4.97 8.39 17.61
CA THR A 150 3.90 9.36 17.36
C THR A 150 2.66 8.77 16.70
N ARG A 151 2.74 7.56 16.11
CA ARG A 151 1.59 6.89 15.50
C ARG A 151 0.52 6.61 16.54
N ASN A 152 -0.72 6.97 16.23
CA ASN A 152 -1.89 6.65 17.04
C ASN A 152 -2.64 5.43 16.44
N ALA A 153 -3.66 4.95 17.15
CA ALA A 153 -4.42 3.77 16.74
C ALA A 153 -5.09 3.93 15.36
N GLU A 154 -5.55 5.14 15.01
CA GLU A 154 -6.15 5.43 13.71
C GLU A 154 -5.14 5.31 12.58
N ALA A 155 -3.95 5.92 12.74
CA ALA A 155 -2.87 5.83 11.79
C ALA A 155 -2.44 4.37 11.55
N VAL A 156 -2.30 3.59 12.63
CA VAL A 156 -1.99 2.15 12.54
C VAL A 156 -3.09 1.40 11.80
N ASN A 157 -4.36 1.60 12.16
CA ASN A 157 -5.49 0.91 11.54
C ASN A 157 -5.62 1.20 10.03
N ARG A 158 -5.32 2.44 9.61
CA ARG A 158 -5.22 2.78 8.18
C ARG A 158 -4.17 1.91 7.48
N THR A 159 -3.00 1.72 8.09
CA THR A 159 -1.95 0.87 7.49
C THR A 159 -2.32 -0.60 7.47
N GLU A 160 -3.18 -1.08 8.37
CA GLU A 160 -3.61 -2.49 8.39
C GLU A 160 -4.43 -2.84 7.14
N THR A 161 -5.32 -1.92 6.73
CA THR A 161 -6.08 -2.09 5.49
C THR A 161 -5.17 -2.11 4.28
N MET A 162 -4.17 -1.22 4.26
CA MET A 162 -3.19 -1.11 3.19
C MET A 162 -2.26 -2.33 3.15
N ALA A 163 -1.92 -2.89 4.30
CA ALA A 163 -1.10 -4.09 4.42
C ALA A 163 -1.72 -5.30 3.72
N ASN A 164 -3.05 -5.35 3.65
CA ASN A 164 -3.78 -6.39 2.94
C ASN A 164 -3.97 -6.10 1.44
N VAL A 165 -3.45 -4.98 0.91
CA VAL A 165 -3.52 -4.66 -0.52
C VAL A 165 -2.26 -5.17 -1.21
N TYR A 166 -2.34 -6.39 -1.72
CA TYR A 166 -1.31 -6.97 -2.57
C TYR A 166 -1.91 -7.97 -3.55
N PHE A 167 -1.19 -8.20 -4.66
CA PHE A 167 -1.55 -9.22 -5.63
C PHE A 167 -0.50 -10.34 -5.64
N ASP A 168 -0.95 -11.58 -5.44
CA ASP A 168 -0.17 -12.80 -5.60
C ASP A 168 -0.48 -13.43 -6.97
N PRO A 169 0.47 -13.46 -7.92
CA PRO A 169 0.26 -14.04 -9.25
C PRO A 169 -0.06 -15.54 -9.24
N PHE A 170 0.13 -16.24 -8.13
CA PHE A 170 -0.19 -17.67 -8.01
C PHE A 170 -1.62 -17.95 -7.51
N THR A 171 -2.32 -16.95 -6.98
CA THR A 171 -3.72 -17.10 -6.53
C THR A 171 -4.65 -16.84 -7.71
N THR A 172 -4.74 -17.82 -8.61
CA THR A 172 -5.52 -17.75 -9.86
C THR A 172 -6.80 -18.56 -9.84
N ASN A 173 -7.00 -19.43 -8.85
CA ASN A 173 -8.17 -20.28 -8.75
C ASN A 173 -9.32 -19.52 -8.04
N PRO A 174 -10.50 -19.33 -8.67
CA PRO A 174 -11.62 -18.66 -8.04
C PRO A 174 -12.15 -19.34 -6.76
N ALA A 175 -11.83 -20.61 -6.54
CA ALA A 175 -12.17 -21.32 -5.32
C ALA A 175 -11.20 -21.07 -4.16
N ASP A 176 -10.06 -20.40 -4.38
CA ASP A 176 -9.14 -20.04 -3.29
C ASP A 176 -9.81 -19.01 -2.38
N ALA A 177 -9.72 -19.22 -1.06
CA ALA A 177 -10.34 -18.34 -0.06
C ALA A 177 -9.94 -16.86 -0.20
N ASP A 178 -8.77 -16.63 -0.78
CA ASP A 178 -8.15 -15.33 -0.92
C ASP A 178 -8.34 -14.67 -2.29
N TYR A 179 -8.90 -15.41 -3.27
CA TYR A 179 -9.03 -14.96 -4.66
C TYR A 179 -9.71 -13.60 -4.80
N THR A 180 -10.84 -13.39 -4.10
CA THR A 180 -11.61 -12.15 -4.17
C THR A 180 -10.81 -10.95 -3.68
N ARG A 181 -10.08 -11.10 -2.56
CA ARG A 181 -9.22 -10.05 -2.01
C ARG A 181 -8.04 -9.79 -2.93
N ASN A 182 -7.41 -10.85 -3.43
CA ASN A 182 -6.29 -10.80 -4.37
C ASN A 182 -6.64 -9.96 -5.60
N LEU A 183 -7.73 -10.31 -6.28
CA LEU A 183 -8.18 -9.62 -7.49
C LEU A 183 -8.63 -8.17 -7.20
N SER A 184 -9.31 -7.95 -6.08
CA SER A 184 -9.75 -6.59 -5.66
C SER A 184 -8.60 -5.66 -5.28
N SER A 185 -7.42 -6.20 -4.97
CA SER A 185 -6.23 -5.41 -4.63
C SER A 185 -5.67 -4.67 -5.85
N LEU A 186 -5.83 -5.22 -7.06
CA LEU A 186 -5.42 -4.56 -8.31
C LEU A 186 -6.15 -3.23 -8.56
N PHE A 187 -7.33 -3.06 -7.97
CA PHE A 187 -8.17 -1.87 -8.17
C PHE A 187 -7.96 -0.81 -7.09
N TYR A 188 -7.06 -1.02 -6.12
CA TYR A 188 -6.94 -0.14 -4.95
C TYR A 188 -6.70 1.33 -5.31
N ILE A 189 -5.77 1.62 -6.24
CA ILE A 189 -5.41 2.99 -6.63
C ILE A 189 -6.56 3.76 -7.27
N GLY A 190 -7.46 3.08 -7.99
CA GLY A 190 -8.62 3.70 -8.64
C GLY A 190 -9.95 3.46 -7.93
N ARG A 191 -9.94 2.84 -6.74
CA ARG A 191 -11.17 2.34 -6.09
C ARG A 191 -12.19 3.45 -5.81
N ASP A 192 -11.72 4.66 -5.57
CA ASP A 192 -12.55 5.83 -5.27
C ASP A 192 -13.09 6.56 -6.52
N LEU A 193 -12.74 6.12 -7.72
CA LEU A 193 -13.39 6.57 -8.98
C LEU A 193 -14.89 6.20 -9.01
N GLY A 194 -15.29 5.22 -8.20
CA GLY A 194 -16.67 4.88 -7.90
C GLY A 194 -16.92 3.38 -7.86
N PRO A 195 -18.11 2.93 -7.42
CA PRO A 195 -18.44 1.51 -7.27
C PRO A 195 -18.33 0.70 -8.57
N TRP A 196 -18.31 1.35 -9.73
CA TRP A 196 -18.15 0.73 -11.05
C TRP A 196 -16.70 0.30 -11.34
N PHE A 197 -15.71 0.86 -10.64
CA PHE A 197 -14.30 0.56 -10.86
C PHE A 197 -13.87 -0.66 -10.04
N ASN A 198 -14.28 -1.85 -10.49
CA ASN A 198 -14.07 -3.10 -9.77
C ASN A 198 -13.90 -4.28 -10.75
N PRO A 199 -13.35 -5.43 -10.30
CA PRO A 199 -13.03 -6.54 -11.20
C PRO A 199 -14.23 -7.21 -11.87
N GLU A 200 -15.42 -7.18 -11.25
CA GLU A 200 -16.64 -7.74 -11.83
C GLU A 200 -17.10 -6.93 -13.04
N LYS A 201 -16.97 -5.60 -12.98
CA LYS A 201 -17.39 -4.69 -14.05
C LYS A 201 -16.31 -4.44 -15.09
N LEU A 202 -15.05 -4.69 -14.76
CA LEU A 202 -13.89 -4.40 -15.59
C LEU A 202 -12.98 -5.64 -15.79
N PRO A 203 -13.47 -6.71 -16.46
CA PRO A 203 -12.69 -7.94 -16.68
C PRO A 203 -11.47 -7.76 -17.57
N ILE A 204 -11.49 -6.89 -18.59
CA ILE A 204 -10.32 -6.59 -19.44
C ILE A 204 -9.28 -5.89 -18.59
N THR A 205 -9.67 -4.85 -17.85
CA THR A 205 -8.80 -4.14 -16.90
C THR A 205 -8.17 -5.11 -15.90
N SER A 206 -8.97 -6.00 -15.31
CA SER A 206 -8.48 -7.04 -14.38
C SER A 206 -7.38 -7.88 -15.00
N ARG A 207 -7.57 -8.37 -16.23
CA ARG A 207 -6.56 -9.17 -16.94
C ARG A 207 -5.29 -8.36 -17.24
N VAL A 208 -5.43 -7.11 -17.65
CA VAL A 208 -4.27 -6.25 -17.96
C VAL A 208 -3.45 -5.98 -16.70
N LEU A 209 -4.09 -5.61 -15.60
CA LEU A 209 -3.42 -5.35 -14.32
C LEU A 209 -2.76 -6.60 -13.74
N GLN A 210 -3.39 -7.78 -13.85
CA GLN A 210 -2.77 -9.06 -13.44
C GLN A 210 -1.44 -9.29 -14.17
N ASN A 211 -1.44 -9.15 -15.51
CA ASN A 211 -0.24 -9.34 -16.33
C ASN A 211 0.85 -8.30 -15.99
N VAL A 212 0.46 -7.03 -15.82
CA VAL A 212 1.39 -5.95 -15.44
C VAL A 212 2.06 -6.26 -14.10
N ILE A 213 1.27 -6.62 -13.08
CA ILE A 213 1.82 -6.84 -11.73
C ILE A 213 2.58 -8.16 -11.65
N GLN A 214 2.24 -9.18 -12.45
CA GLN A 214 3.08 -10.37 -12.57
C GLN A 214 4.48 -10.02 -13.07
N ASP A 215 4.57 -9.22 -14.14
CA ASP A 215 5.85 -8.75 -14.68
C ASP A 215 6.60 -7.90 -13.66
N ALA A 216 5.94 -6.92 -13.05
CA ALA A 216 6.54 -6.08 -12.02
C ALA A 216 7.05 -6.92 -10.85
N THR A 217 6.30 -7.93 -10.40
CA THR A 217 6.67 -8.83 -9.30
C THR A 217 7.96 -9.58 -9.61
N TYR A 218 8.12 -10.10 -10.84
CA TYR A 218 9.37 -10.75 -11.27
C TYR A 218 10.58 -9.82 -11.10
N TYR A 219 10.50 -8.60 -11.64
CA TYR A 219 11.63 -7.66 -11.59
C TYR A 219 11.89 -7.12 -10.17
N ILE A 220 10.84 -6.77 -9.41
CA ILE A 220 10.97 -6.31 -8.02
C ILE A 220 11.67 -7.38 -7.17
N PHE A 221 11.27 -8.64 -7.28
CA PHE A 221 11.86 -9.70 -6.47
C PHE A 221 13.27 -10.07 -6.94
N SER A 222 13.58 -9.94 -8.23
CA SER A 222 14.94 -10.08 -8.73
C SER A 222 15.85 -8.99 -8.15
N LEU A 223 15.42 -7.72 -8.18
CA LEU A 223 16.15 -6.61 -7.57
C LEU A 223 16.31 -6.79 -6.05
N LYS A 224 15.28 -7.30 -5.36
CA LYS A 224 15.37 -7.63 -3.92
C LYS A 224 16.41 -8.69 -3.63
N ALA A 225 16.52 -9.72 -4.47
CA ALA A 225 17.55 -10.74 -4.34
C ALA A 225 18.95 -10.16 -4.60
N ASP A 226 19.09 -9.28 -5.61
CA ASP A 226 20.37 -8.66 -5.98
C ASP A 226 20.87 -7.67 -4.91
N PHE A 227 20.00 -6.78 -4.42
CA PHE A 227 20.38 -5.79 -3.41
C PHE A 227 20.46 -6.38 -2.00
N ASN A 228 19.60 -7.36 -1.68
CA ASN A 228 19.58 -8.07 -0.41
C ASN A 228 19.59 -7.17 0.85
N ARG A 229 18.97 -5.97 0.77
CA ARG A 229 18.94 -4.99 1.86
C ARG A 229 18.18 -5.55 3.08
N PRO A 230 18.77 -5.55 4.29
CA PRO A 230 18.06 -5.90 5.51
C PRO A 230 16.92 -4.91 5.80
N ARG A 231 15.88 -5.36 6.49
CA ARG A 231 14.75 -4.54 6.94
C ARG A 231 15.15 -3.61 8.09
N PRO A 232 14.42 -2.51 8.34
CA PRO A 232 14.70 -1.59 9.45
C PRO A 232 14.89 -2.27 10.81
N TYR A 233 13.96 -3.15 11.19
CA TYR A 233 14.00 -3.87 12.46
C TYR A 233 15.13 -4.91 12.58
N GLN A 234 15.78 -5.28 11.46
CA GLN A 234 16.97 -6.14 11.46
C GLN A 234 18.25 -5.35 11.74
N LEU A 235 18.23 -4.04 11.52
CA LEU A 235 19.35 -3.11 11.79
C LEU A 235 19.20 -2.37 13.12
N ASP A 236 17.96 -2.09 13.55
CA ASP A 236 17.68 -1.38 14.79
C ASP A 236 16.60 -2.12 15.61
N SER A 237 17.04 -2.80 16.66
CA SER A 237 16.17 -3.61 17.53
C SER A 237 15.20 -2.78 18.40
N ARG A 238 15.27 -1.44 18.32
CA ARG A 238 14.30 -0.55 18.99
C ARG A 238 12.99 -0.43 18.22
N LEU A 239 12.98 -0.80 16.94
CA LEU A 239 11.78 -0.81 16.11
C LEU A 239 10.88 -2.00 16.46
N ASP A 240 9.61 -1.69 16.73
CA ASP A 240 8.52 -2.62 16.94
C ASP A 240 7.66 -2.66 15.65
N ASN A 241 8.09 -3.52 14.74
CA ASN A 241 7.50 -3.67 13.41
C ASN A 241 6.13 -4.36 13.49
N LEU A 242 5.17 -3.84 12.71
CA LEU A 242 3.79 -4.36 12.70
C LEU A 242 3.59 -5.56 11.77
N GLU A 243 4.58 -5.87 10.94
CA GLU A 243 4.62 -7.06 10.09
C GLU A 243 6.08 -7.46 9.85
N ALA A 244 6.33 -8.72 9.48
CA ALA A 244 7.67 -9.22 9.19
C ALA A 244 7.69 -9.92 7.80
N PRO A 245 7.79 -9.15 6.71
CA PRO A 245 7.77 -9.73 5.37
C PRO A 245 9.01 -10.60 5.14
N GLY A 246 8.81 -11.81 4.64
CA GLY A 246 9.89 -12.78 4.39
C GLY A 246 10.67 -12.49 3.11
N HIS A 247 11.11 -11.26 2.88
CA HIS A 247 11.99 -10.92 1.75
C HIS A 247 12.69 -9.58 2.00
N ALA A 248 13.78 -9.34 1.27
CA ALA A 248 14.61 -8.14 1.39
C ALA A 248 13.82 -6.83 1.20
N SER A 249 14.37 -5.73 1.73
CA SER A 249 13.70 -4.42 1.80
C SER A 249 13.72 -3.67 0.47
N TYR A 250 14.79 -3.74 -0.30
CA TYR A 250 15.00 -2.78 -1.40
C TYR A 250 14.78 -3.39 -2.80
N PRO A 251 14.04 -2.73 -3.71
CA PRO A 251 13.16 -1.59 -3.47
C PRO A 251 11.85 -2.01 -2.78
N SER A 252 11.05 -1.07 -2.28
CA SER A 252 9.73 -1.38 -1.69
C SER A 252 8.77 -1.96 -2.73
N GLY A 253 8.20 -3.14 -2.45
CA GLY A 253 7.30 -3.82 -3.38
C GLY A 253 5.94 -3.13 -3.48
N ASP A 254 5.35 -2.77 -2.33
CA ASP A 254 4.07 -2.06 -2.26
C ASP A 254 4.14 -0.67 -2.90
N ALA A 255 5.25 0.06 -2.69
CA ALA A 255 5.46 1.34 -3.35
C ALA A 255 5.58 1.16 -4.87
N SER A 256 6.39 0.18 -5.32
CA SER A 256 6.59 -0.11 -6.74
C SER A 256 5.28 -0.42 -7.46
N THR A 257 4.50 -1.39 -6.96
CA THR A 257 3.25 -1.80 -7.61
C THR A 257 2.19 -0.70 -7.57
N SER A 258 2.13 0.08 -6.49
CA SER A 258 1.20 1.21 -6.37
C SER A 258 1.51 2.32 -7.35
N TYR A 259 2.79 2.69 -7.52
CA TYR A 259 3.18 3.68 -8.51
C TYR A 259 3.01 3.18 -9.95
N VAL A 260 3.24 1.89 -10.24
CA VAL A 260 2.93 1.30 -11.55
C VAL A 260 1.44 1.46 -11.87
N HIS A 261 0.56 1.09 -10.95
CA HIS A 261 -0.88 1.32 -11.12
C HIS A 261 -1.24 2.79 -11.29
N ALA A 262 -0.66 3.68 -10.47
CA ALA A 262 -0.90 5.11 -10.56
C ALA A 262 -0.50 5.67 -11.93
N PHE A 263 0.63 5.26 -12.49
CA PHE A 263 1.07 5.71 -13.81
C PHE A 263 0.17 5.19 -14.94
N ILE A 264 -0.26 3.93 -14.88
CA ILE A 264 -1.21 3.37 -15.85
C ILE A 264 -2.54 4.13 -15.80
N LEU A 265 -3.10 4.35 -14.61
CA LEU A 265 -4.36 5.08 -14.47
C LEU A 265 -4.22 6.54 -14.86
N SER A 266 -3.07 7.17 -14.62
CA SER A 266 -2.77 8.54 -15.06
C SER A 266 -2.71 8.67 -16.59
N TYR A 267 -2.35 7.60 -17.31
CA TYR A 267 -2.42 7.59 -18.77
C TYR A 267 -3.88 7.59 -19.28
N ILE A 268 -4.79 6.96 -18.53
CA ILE A 268 -6.21 6.86 -18.87
C ILE A 268 -6.99 8.10 -18.42
N PHE A 269 -6.68 8.60 -17.23
CA PHE A 269 -7.29 9.78 -16.61
C PHE A 269 -6.22 10.80 -16.20
N PRO A 270 -5.67 11.56 -17.16
CA PRO A 270 -4.62 12.54 -16.88
C PRO A 270 -5.07 13.61 -15.87
N GLU A 271 -6.37 13.89 -15.77
CA GLU A 271 -6.95 14.83 -14.80
C GLU A 271 -6.81 14.38 -13.34
N TYR A 272 -6.60 13.09 -13.08
CA TYR A 272 -6.48 12.50 -11.73
C TYR A 272 -5.04 12.04 -11.41
N LYS A 273 -4.05 12.47 -12.19
CA LYS A 273 -2.65 12.05 -12.01
C LYS A 273 -2.12 12.29 -10.59
N ASP A 274 -2.31 13.50 -10.06
CA ASP A 274 -1.82 13.86 -8.73
C ASP A 274 -2.54 13.08 -7.63
N HIS A 275 -3.83 12.80 -7.85
CA HIS A 275 -4.65 11.98 -6.95
C HIS A 275 -4.12 10.55 -6.85
N PHE A 276 -3.90 9.87 -7.99
CA PHE A 276 -3.36 8.51 -7.99
C PHE A 276 -1.93 8.45 -7.42
N ALA A 277 -1.10 9.46 -7.73
CA ALA A 277 0.23 9.57 -7.14
C ALA A 277 0.19 9.76 -5.62
N GLY A 278 -0.82 10.49 -5.11
CA GLY A 278 -1.10 10.63 -3.69
C GLY A 278 -1.43 9.30 -3.02
N ILE A 279 -2.34 8.49 -3.60
CA ILE A 279 -2.69 7.17 -3.06
C ILE A 279 -1.47 6.23 -3.06
N ALA A 280 -0.64 6.26 -4.11
CA ALA A 280 0.59 5.48 -4.15
C ALA A 280 1.61 5.94 -3.09
N SER A 281 1.71 7.25 -2.86
CA SER A 281 2.54 7.82 -1.79
C SER A 281 2.06 7.39 -0.42
N ASP A 282 0.75 7.38 -0.18
CA ASP A 282 0.17 6.89 1.08
C ASP A 282 0.51 5.42 1.30
N MET A 283 0.48 4.59 0.25
CA MET A 283 0.86 3.17 0.34
C MET A 283 2.34 2.98 0.68
N ALA A 284 3.22 3.80 0.12
CA ALA A 284 4.63 3.77 0.46
C ALA A 284 4.83 4.17 1.94
N PHE A 285 4.25 5.29 2.35
CA PHE A 285 4.32 5.80 3.72
C PHE A 285 3.69 4.87 4.76
N SER A 286 2.67 4.07 4.37
CA SER A 286 2.09 3.07 5.26
C SER A 286 3.13 2.04 5.68
N ARG A 287 4.10 1.71 4.83
CA ARG A 287 5.17 0.72 5.15
C ARG A 287 6.23 1.28 6.08
N GLU A 288 6.54 2.56 5.93
CA GLU A 288 7.40 3.30 6.86
C GLU A 288 6.73 3.39 8.24
N THR A 289 5.43 3.72 8.28
CA THR A 289 4.64 3.76 9.51
C THR A 289 4.61 2.40 10.23
N ARG A 290 4.65 1.30 9.47
CA ARG A 290 4.73 -0.08 10.01
C ARG A 290 6.14 -0.52 10.41
N GLY A 291 7.17 0.29 10.12
CA GLY A 291 8.56 0.02 10.46
C GLY A 291 9.24 -1.04 9.58
N VAL A 292 8.74 -1.26 8.36
CA VAL A 292 9.23 -2.36 7.48
C VAL A 292 9.95 -1.91 6.23
N HIS A 293 9.88 -0.64 5.88
CA HIS A 293 10.62 -0.04 4.77
C HIS A 293 11.27 1.27 5.20
N TYR A 294 12.42 1.57 4.62
CA TYR A 294 13.06 2.87 4.70
C TYR A 294 12.45 3.83 3.66
N PRO A 295 12.47 5.16 3.88
CA PRO A 295 12.09 6.13 2.85
C PRO A 295 12.81 5.93 1.51
N SER A 296 14.09 5.57 1.51
CA SER A 296 14.84 5.25 0.29
C SER A 296 14.34 3.98 -0.43
N ASP A 297 13.76 3.00 0.27
CA ASP A 297 13.11 1.86 -0.38
C ASP A 297 11.87 2.31 -1.17
N SER A 298 11.09 3.22 -0.58
CA SER A 298 9.88 3.80 -1.17
C SER A 298 10.19 4.60 -2.43
N GLU A 299 11.17 5.51 -2.34
CA GLU A 299 11.61 6.31 -3.50
C GLU A 299 12.19 5.45 -4.62
N ALA A 300 12.95 4.41 -4.27
CA ALA A 300 13.45 3.46 -5.25
C ALA A 300 12.33 2.66 -5.92
N GLY A 301 11.27 2.33 -5.19
CA GLY A 301 10.09 1.68 -5.76
C GLY A 301 9.36 2.58 -6.76
N LYS A 302 9.25 3.88 -6.47
CA LYS A 302 8.72 4.88 -7.41
C LYS A 302 9.57 5.01 -8.67
N GLU A 303 10.89 5.08 -8.53
CA GLU A 303 11.80 5.15 -9.67
C GLU A 303 11.79 3.87 -10.51
N PHE A 304 11.72 2.71 -9.86
CA PHE A 304 11.49 1.43 -10.55
C PHE A 304 10.19 1.50 -11.36
N ALA A 305 9.09 1.92 -10.75
CA ALA A 305 7.79 2.00 -11.42
C ALA A 305 7.83 2.91 -12.66
N ARG A 306 8.61 3.99 -12.61
CA ARG A 306 8.79 4.90 -13.75
C ARG A 306 9.52 4.20 -14.90
N GLN A 307 10.68 3.58 -14.61
CA GLN A 307 11.44 2.83 -15.62
C GLN A 307 10.65 1.64 -16.16
N PHE A 308 9.89 0.95 -15.30
CA PHE A 308 9.03 -0.17 -15.70
C PHE A 308 7.89 0.28 -16.60
N MET A 309 7.30 1.45 -16.36
CA MET A 309 6.30 2.03 -17.26
C MET A 309 6.91 2.36 -18.64
N ASP A 310 8.15 2.87 -18.68
CA ASP A 310 8.85 3.11 -19.95
C ASP A 310 8.98 1.80 -20.77
N GLU A 311 9.44 0.71 -20.13
CA GLU A 311 9.56 -0.60 -20.79
C GLU A 311 8.21 -1.23 -21.18
N LEU A 312 7.16 -1.02 -20.37
CA LEU A 312 5.80 -1.44 -20.72
C LEU A 312 5.35 -0.77 -22.03
N MET A 313 5.60 0.53 -22.18
CA MET A 313 5.16 1.29 -23.36
C MET A 313 5.89 0.88 -24.65
N GLU A 314 7.11 0.35 -24.56
CA GLU A 314 7.80 -0.25 -25.71
C GLU A 314 7.07 -1.52 -26.22
N SER A 315 6.45 -2.28 -25.31
CA SER A 315 5.72 -3.50 -25.63
C SER A 315 4.49 -3.22 -26.48
N ARG A 316 4.51 -3.68 -27.76
CA ARG A 316 3.34 -3.61 -28.65
C ARG A 316 2.12 -4.31 -28.04
N LYS A 317 2.36 -5.45 -27.38
CA LYS A 317 1.28 -6.22 -26.74
C LYS A 317 0.63 -5.41 -25.61
N PHE A 318 1.44 -4.78 -24.75
CA PHE A 318 0.91 -3.93 -23.68
C PHE A 318 0.12 -2.76 -24.25
N ARG A 319 0.64 -2.03 -25.25
CA ARG A 319 -0.08 -0.91 -25.86
C ARG A 319 -1.46 -1.31 -26.41
N THR A 320 -1.55 -2.46 -27.09
CA THR A 320 -2.84 -3.00 -27.55
C THR A 320 -3.79 -3.30 -26.38
N ASP A 321 -3.28 -3.97 -25.34
CA ASP A 321 -4.06 -4.32 -24.15
C ASP A 321 -4.47 -3.07 -23.33
N LEU A 322 -3.64 -2.02 -23.30
CA LEU A 322 -3.91 -0.74 -22.64
C LEU A 322 -5.04 0.04 -23.33
N GLU A 323 -5.06 0.08 -24.67
CA GLU A 323 -6.16 0.71 -25.39
C GLU A 323 -7.48 -0.04 -25.20
N ALA A 324 -7.44 -1.38 -25.11
CA ALA A 324 -8.62 -2.19 -24.78
C ALA A 324 -9.12 -1.92 -23.34
N MET A 325 -8.20 -1.83 -22.37
CA MET A 325 -8.51 -1.44 -20.99
C MET A 325 -9.13 -0.04 -20.94
N LYS A 326 -8.56 0.94 -21.66
CA LYS A 326 -9.09 2.30 -21.75
C LYS A 326 -10.51 2.33 -22.33
N ALA A 327 -10.76 1.58 -23.42
CA ALA A 327 -12.08 1.50 -24.03
C ALA A 327 -13.13 0.91 -23.07
N GLU A 328 -12.81 -0.19 -22.37
CA GLU A 328 -13.68 -0.79 -21.35
C GLU A 328 -14.01 0.21 -20.23
N ILE A 329 -12.99 0.85 -19.66
CA ILE A 329 -13.15 1.82 -18.58
C ILE A 329 -14.07 2.98 -18.99
N ILE A 330 -13.86 3.55 -20.18
CA ILE A 330 -14.69 4.66 -20.69
C ILE A 330 -16.14 4.21 -20.88
N GLN A 331 -16.35 3.03 -21.49
CA GLN A 331 -17.68 2.49 -21.72
C GLN A 331 -18.44 2.25 -20.42
N VAL A 332 -17.80 1.60 -19.44
CA VAL A 332 -18.41 1.28 -18.14
C VAL A 332 -18.65 2.55 -17.33
N ARG A 333 -17.71 3.50 -17.30
CA ARG A 333 -17.89 4.80 -16.64
C ARG A 333 -19.11 5.53 -17.19
N ALA A 334 -19.26 5.63 -18.51
CA ALA A 334 -20.39 6.31 -19.15
C ALA A 334 -21.74 5.64 -18.80
N ALA A 335 -21.82 4.31 -18.83
CA ALA A 335 -23.02 3.57 -18.47
C ALA A 335 -23.45 3.78 -17.00
N ASN A 336 -22.49 3.98 -16.09
CA ASN A 336 -22.75 4.20 -14.66
C ASN A 336 -22.94 5.68 -14.28
N GLN A 337 -22.57 6.62 -15.16
CA GLN A 337 -22.92 8.04 -14.99
C GLN A 337 -24.36 8.33 -15.42
N LEU A 338 -24.89 7.60 -16.41
CA LEU A 338 -26.26 7.76 -16.92
C LEU A 338 -27.33 7.11 -16.03
N SER A 339 -26.95 6.24 -15.09
CA SER A 339 -27.87 5.53 -14.19
C SER A 339 -28.24 6.30 -12.92
N LYS A 340 -27.66 7.49 -12.68
CA LYS A 340 -28.13 8.44 -11.67
C LYS A 340 -29.28 9.28 -12.25
N LYS A 341 -30.47 8.70 -12.38
CA LYS A 341 -31.72 9.43 -12.63
C LYS A 341 -32.74 9.11 -11.57
#